data_AF-A0A520VY56-F1
#
_entry.id   AF-A0A520VY56-F1
#
_cell.length_a   1.000
_cell.length_b   1.000
_cell.length_c   1.000
_cell.angle_alpha   90.00
_cell.angle_beta   90.00
_cell.angle_gamma   90.00
#
_symmetry.space_group_name_H-M   'P 1'
#
loop_
_entity.id
_entity.type
_entity.pdbx_description
1 polymer ?
#
loop_
_entity_poly.entity_id
_entity_poly.type
_entity_poly.pdbx_seq_one_letter_code
_entity_poly.pdbx_strand_id
1 'polypeptide(L)'
;MVRNTGHTSKYYLISRLILSFLFTIPLFGQDSTKAVVEKDSTFYPGKPLIMSLIVPGLGQLYNKEPLWKPGIFIATEIVSITSIIYSNKKADEIRMNYQEFADENWNIKDWWNFTQSGPEVIENNGLFFTDNKLKAMRNYIGTHHLTIHLEGDLVNLFNTEFITSDSLSILSGYLDSEDLSMVKDRHYYENIGKYDQFVGGWSDASSEWYWEEKDVGDSTEIVIKTPRKQSYLDDRYEANQWLSFAKFSISAMMFNHVISGLEAVWANRNIKNEDKAKKVDLDLGLLFDPNNTHGIGGLSFRLNF
;
A
#
# COMPACT_ATOMS: atom_id res chain seq x y z
N MET A 1 12.56 -34.51 -17.03
CA MET A 1 11.73 -34.73 -15.83
C MET A 1 11.73 -33.44 -15.05
N VAL A 2 10.62 -32.70 -15.11
CA VAL A 2 10.48 -31.31 -14.65
C VAL A 2 10.19 -31.28 -13.16
N ARG A 3 10.90 -30.44 -12.40
CA ARG A 3 10.40 -29.80 -11.19
C ARG A 3 10.95 -28.37 -11.10
N ASN A 4 10.15 -27.44 -11.63
CA ASN A 4 10.19 -26.03 -11.30
C ASN A 4 9.50 -25.84 -9.95
N THR A 5 10.15 -25.17 -9.00
CA THR A 5 9.48 -24.54 -7.85
C THR A 5 9.87 -23.08 -7.83
N GLY A 6 9.13 -22.29 -8.63
CA GLY A 6 9.13 -20.85 -8.55
C GLY A 6 8.34 -20.41 -7.32
N HIS A 7 9.02 -19.76 -6.38
CA HIS A 7 8.38 -18.92 -5.38
C HIS A 7 8.26 -17.52 -5.96
N THR A 8 7.06 -17.13 -6.37
CA THR A 8 6.77 -15.74 -6.74
C THR A 8 5.45 -15.27 -6.13
N SER A 9 5.60 -14.26 -5.28
CA SER A 9 4.70 -13.14 -5.00
C SER A 9 3.27 -13.42 -4.49
N LYS A 10 3.08 -13.22 -3.18
CA LYS A 10 1.77 -13.07 -2.51
C LYS A 10 1.28 -11.60 -2.45
N TYR A 11 1.74 -10.72 -3.33
CA TYR A 11 1.38 -9.29 -3.29
C TYR A 11 0.87 -8.75 -4.62
N TYR A 12 -0.23 -9.30 -5.15
CA TYR A 12 -1.00 -8.63 -6.19
C TYR A 12 -2.47 -9.03 -6.12
N LEU A 13 -3.26 -8.29 -5.34
CA LEU A 13 -4.67 -8.03 -5.66
C LEU A 13 -5.27 -6.92 -4.77
N ILE A 14 -4.67 -5.73 -4.77
CA ILE A 14 -5.35 -4.54 -4.22
C ILE A 14 -5.07 -3.38 -5.16
N SER A 15 -5.97 -3.15 -6.12
CA SER A 15 -6.36 -1.81 -6.56
C SER A 15 -7.27 -1.95 -7.79
N ARG A 16 -8.57 -1.72 -7.57
CA ARG A 16 -9.49 -0.91 -8.39
C ARG A 16 -10.91 -1.20 -7.92
N LEU A 17 -11.30 -0.56 -6.82
CA LEU A 17 -12.70 -0.28 -6.52
C LEU A 17 -12.85 1.23 -6.68
N ILE A 18 -13.05 1.66 -7.93
CA ILE A 18 -13.54 2.99 -8.23
C ILE A 18 -15.02 2.97 -7.84
N LEU A 19 -15.35 3.59 -6.71
CA LEU A 19 -16.73 3.79 -6.28
C LEU A 19 -17.34 4.91 -7.12
N SER A 20 -17.77 4.59 -8.34
CA SER A 20 -18.54 5.50 -9.18
C SER A 20 -20.01 5.49 -8.75
N PHE A 21 -20.39 6.31 -7.77
CA PHE A 21 -21.80 6.65 -7.54
C PHE A 21 -22.19 7.80 -8.46
N LEU A 22 -22.66 7.47 -9.67
CA LEU A 22 -23.40 8.38 -10.53
C LEU A 22 -24.77 8.65 -9.88
N PHE A 23 -24.97 9.87 -9.38
CA PHE A 23 -26.29 10.40 -9.04
C PHE A 23 -27.13 10.49 -10.33
N THR A 24 -28.00 9.51 -10.54
CA THR A 24 -29.14 9.69 -11.46
C THR A 24 -30.33 10.10 -10.62
N ILE A 25 -30.72 11.38 -10.74
CA ILE A 25 -32.00 11.88 -10.22
C ILE A 25 -33.03 11.63 -11.32
N PRO A 26 -33.99 10.69 -11.18
CA PRO A 26 -35.19 10.77 -11.99
C PRO A 26 -36.09 11.84 -11.39
N LEU A 27 -36.41 12.84 -12.23
CA LEU A 27 -37.43 13.84 -12.00
C LEU A 27 -38.76 13.16 -11.61
N PHE A 28 -39.33 13.59 -10.48
CA PHE A 28 -40.66 13.20 -10.04
C PHE A 28 -41.72 13.73 -11.00
N GLY A 29 -42.37 12.81 -11.73
CA GLY A 29 -43.70 13.02 -12.29
C GLY A 29 -44.74 12.66 -11.23
N GLN A 30 -45.52 13.65 -10.81
CA GLN A 30 -46.61 13.54 -9.86
C GLN A 30 -47.83 12.93 -10.56
N ASP A 31 -48.35 11.80 -10.08
CA ASP A 31 -49.77 11.50 -10.26
C ASP A 31 -50.34 10.77 -9.04
N SER A 32 -51.55 11.20 -8.70
CA SER A 32 -52.22 10.94 -7.43
C SER A 32 -53.25 9.83 -7.56
N THR A 33 -52.99 8.70 -6.93
CA THR A 33 -54.05 7.78 -6.49
C THR A 33 -53.72 7.27 -5.10
N LYS A 34 -54.48 7.74 -4.10
CA LYS A 34 -54.47 7.24 -2.73
C LYS A 34 -55.07 5.84 -2.71
N ALA A 35 -54.23 4.82 -2.91
CA ALA A 35 -54.52 3.48 -2.42
C ALA A 35 -54.16 3.48 -0.93
N VAL A 36 -55.16 3.35 -0.06
CA VAL A 36 -54.95 3.01 1.35
C VAL A 36 -54.48 1.55 1.37
N VAL A 37 -53.18 1.37 1.16
CA VAL A 37 -52.49 0.13 1.49
C VAL A 37 -52.28 0.20 2.99
N GLU A 38 -53.00 -0.64 3.72
CA GLU A 38 -52.71 -0.93 5.12
C GLU A 38 -51.22 -1.31 5.19
N LYS A 39 -50.41 -0.40 5.74
CA LYS A 39 -48.96 -0.54 5.76
C LYS A 39 -48.66 -1.64 6.77
N ASP A 40 -48.65 -2.88 6.30
CA ASP A 40 -48.04 -3.98 7.01
C ASP A 40 -46.61 -3.57 7.30
N SER A 41 -46.39 -3.13 8.54
CA SER A 41 -45.13 -2.58 9.04
C SER A 41 -44.14 -3.71 9.28
N THR A 42 -43.87 -4.48 8.23
CA THR A 42 -42.86 -5.52 8.22
C THR A 42 -41.54 -4.90 8.62
N PHE A 43 -41.06 -5.36 9.76
CA PHE A 43 -39.83 -4.98 10.41
C PHE A 43 -38.66 -5.30 9.48
N TYR A 44 -38.10 -4.29 8.83
CA TYR A 44 -36.83 -4.43 8.10
C TYR A 44 -35.75 -3.56 8.77
N PRO A 45 -35.05 -4.09 9.80
CA PRO A 45 -33.93 -3.39 10.44
C PRO A 45 -32.77 -3.09 9.46
N GLY A 46 -32.80 -3.69 8.26
CA GLY A 46 -31.80 -3.46 7.23
C GLY A 46 -31.82 -2.04 6.61
N LYS A 47 -32.93 -1.29 6.67
CA LYS A 47 -32.97 0.06 6.07
C LYS A 47 -32.05 1.06 6.80
N PRO A 48 -32.17 1.28 8.13
CA PRO A 48 -31.24 2.14 8.86
C PRO A 48 -29.81 1.58 8.88
N LEU A 49 -29.65 0.25 8.89
CA LEU A 49 -28.33 -0.40 8.75
C LEU A 49 -27.65 0.00 7.44
N ILE A 50 -28.31 -0.21 6.30
CA ILE A 50 -27.75 0.10 4.97
C ILE A 50 -27.45 1.59 4.86
N MET A 51 -28.34 2.45 5.37
CA MET A 51 -28.12 3.90 5.38
C MET A 51 -26.82 4.26 6.11
N SER A 52 -26.61 3.75 7.33
CA SER A 52 -25.39 4.01 8.11
C SER A 52 -24.13 3.33 7.56
N LEU A 53 -24.27 2.21 6.85
CA LEU A 53 -23.14 1.56 6.16
C LEU A 53 -22.69 2.34 4.92
N ILE A 54 -23.58 3.09 4.26
CA ILE A 54 -23.22 3.95 3.12
C ILE A 54 -22.66 5.28 3.63
N VAL A 55 -23.36 5.92 4.58
CA VAL A 55 -22.92 7.16 5.21
C VAL A 55 -23.15 7.05 6.72
N PRO A 56 -22.07 7.03 7.52
CA PRO A 56 -22.16 6.95 8.98
C PRO A 56 -23.07 8.05 9.55
N GLY A 57 -24.01 7.67 10.41
CA GLY A 57 -24.99 8.58 11.02
C GLY A 57 -26.36 8.62 10.35
N LEU A 58 -26.51 8.17 9.10
CA LEU A 58 -27.81 8.27 8.40
C LEU A 58 -28.91 7.38 9.02
N GLY A 59 -28.56 6.20 9.52
CA GLY A 59 -29.50 5.32 10.20
C GLY A 59 -30.02 5.91 11.51
N GLN A 60 -29.17 6.63 12.26
CA GLN A 60 -29.55 7.37 13.48
C GLN A 60 -30.50 8.53 13.13
N LEU A 61 -30.20 9.27 12.06
CA LEU A 61 -31.08 10.32 11.55
C LEU A 61 -32.45 9.75 11.12
N TYR A 62 -32.45 8.61 10.42
CA TYR A 62 -33.68 7.91 10.04
C TYR A 62 -34.51 7.49 11.25
N ASN A 63 -33.85 7.02 12.30
CA ASN A 63 -34.48 6.65 13.57
C ASN A 63 -34.88 7.86 14.43
N LYS A 64 -34.65 9.10 13.99
CA LYS A 64 -34.92 10.34 14.74
C LYS A 64 -34.20 10.39 16.10
N GLU A 65 -33.02 9.80 16.17
CA GLU A 65 -32.21 9.87 17.38
C GLU A 65 -31.69 11.28 17.65
N PRO A 66 -31.29 11.59 18.90
CA PRO A 66 -30.66 12.86 19.23
C PRO A 66 -29.47 13.17 18.31
N LEU A 67 -29.41 14.40 17.78
CA LEU A 67 -28.45 14.81 16.74
C LEU A 67 -26.97 14.64 17.12
N TRP A 68 -26.65 14.52 18.41
CA TRP A 68 -25.27 14.28 18.86
C TRP A 68 -24.75 12.91 18.41
N LYS A 69 -25.61 11.88 18.31
CA LYS A 69 -25.23 10.54 17.86
C LYS A 69 -24.76 10.50 16.40
N PRO A 70 -25.57 10.92 15.40
CA PRO A 70 -25.09 11.02 14.02
C PRO A 70 -23.95 12.05 13.90
N GLY A 71 -23.93 13.09 14.73
CA GLY A 71 -22.85 14.07 14.77
C GLY A 71 -21.46 13.46 15.03
N ILE A 72 -21.34 12.51 15.95
CA ILE A 72 -20.07 11.82 16.24
C ILE A 72 -19.59 11.00 15.05
N PHE A 73 -20.49 10.25 14.41
CA PHE A 73 -20.15 9.42 13.25
C PHE A 73 -19.71 10.27 12.06
N ILE A 74 -20.38 11.39 11.80
CA ILE A 74 -20.01 12.34 10.74
C ILE A 74 -18.68 13.04 11.07
N ALA A 75 -18.47 13.46 12.32
CA ALA A 75 -17.21 14.08 12.73
C ALA A 75 -16.02 13.11 12.55
N THR A 76 -16.20 11.84 12.93
CA THR A 76 -15.19 10.79 12.75
C THR A 76 -14.88 10.55 11.27
N GLU A 77 -15.90 10.61 10.43
CA GLU A 77 -15.77 10.49 8.97
C GLU A 77 -14.91 11.63 8.39
N ILE A 78 -15.20 12.88 8.77
CA ILE A 78 -14.44 14.05 8.33
C ILE A 78 -12.98 13.95 8.78
N VAL A 79 -12.73 13.59 10.04
CA VAL A 79 -11.36 13.41 10.57
C VAL A 79 -10.62 12.30 9.82
N SER A 80 -11.29 11.18 9.54
CA SER A 80 -10.68 10.06 8.83
C SER A 80 -10.33 10.42 7.38
N ILE A 81 -11.26 11.05 6.65
CA ILE A 81 -11.05 11.49 5.27
C ILE A 81 -9.92 12.52 5.18
N THR A 82 -9.94 13.53 6.06
CA THR A 82 -8.88 14.56 6.09
C THR A 82 -7.51 13.96 6.41
N SER A 83 -7.46 12.98 7.34
CA SER A 83 -6.23 12.23 7.65
C SER A 83 -5.72 11.44 6.45
N ILE A 84 -6.60 10.73 5.73
CA ILE A 84 -6.24 9.99 4.52
C ILE A 84 -5.65 10.94 3.46
N ILE A 85 -6.32 12.05 3.18
CA ILE A 85 -5.88 13.02 2.17
C ILE A 85 -4.53 13.62 2.56
N TYR A 86 -4.40 14.09 3.80
CA TYR A 86 -3.17 14.72 4.30
C TYR A 86 -1.98 13.75 4.24
N SER A 87 -2.16 12.52 4.70
CA SER A 87 -1.08 11.54 4.76
C SER A 87 -0.68 11.02 3.39
N ASN A 88 -1.61 10.84 2.45
CA ASN A 88 -1.23 10.53 1.07
C ASN A 88 -0.45 11.68 0.43
N LYS A 89 -0.90 12.93 0.63
CA LYS A 89 -0.17 14.10 0.12
C LYS A 89 1.25 14.17 0.69
N LYS A 90 1.42 13.94 2.00
CA LYS A 90 2.75 13.98 2.63
C LYS A 90 3.64 12.83 2.16
N ALA A 91 3.09 11.62 2.03
CA ALA A 91 3.82 10.48 1.48
C ALA A 91 4.28 10.72 0.04
N ASP A 92 3.43 11.32 -0.79
CA ASP A 92 3.75 11.66 -2.18
C ASP A 92 4.84 12.73 -2.28
N GLU A 93 4.79 13.76 -1.43
CA GLU A 93 5.83 14.80 -1.34
C GLU A 93 7.20 14.20 -0.99
N ILE A 94 7.26 13.38 0.06
CA ILE A 94 8.51 12.71 0.46
C ILE A 94 8.98 11.76 -0.64
N ARG A 95 8.05 11.08 -1.34
CA ARG A 95 8.39 10.25 -2.48
C ARG A 95 9.05 11.01 -3.61
N MET A 96 8.49 12.14 -4.00
CA MET A 96 9.08 12.96 -5.05
C MET A 96 10.50 13.40 -4.65
N ASN A 97 10.69 13.84 -3.40
CA ASN A 97 12.00 14.28 -2.91
C ASN A 97 13.05 13.16 -2.93
N TYR A 98 12.74 11.96 -2.43
CA TYR A 98 13.73 10.88 -2.44
C TYR A 98 13.99 10.35 -3.86
N GLN A 99 13.02 10.47 -4.78
CA GLN A 99 13.18 10.07 -6.18
C GLN A 99 14.10 11.04 -6.91
N GLU A 100 13.89 12.34 -6.73
CA GLU A 100 14.78 13.39 -7.23
C GLU A 100 16.19 13.23 -6.66
N PHE A 101 16.31 13.01 -5.35
CA PHE A 101 17.60 12.70 -4.71
C PHE A 101 18.27 11.47 -5.34
N ALA A 102 17.54 10.39 -5.61
CA ALA A 102 18.10 9.23 -6.27
C ALA A 102 18.52 9.51 -7.72
N ASP A 103 17.78 10.36 -8.44
CA ASP A 103 18.14 10.75 -9.81
C ASP A 103 19.41 11.59 -9.87
N GLU A 104 19.67 12.41 -8.86
CA GLU A 104 20.89 13.20 -8.72
C GLU A 104 22.10 12.39 -8.26
N ASN A 105 21.87 11.30 -7.52
CA ASN A 105 22.93 10.60 -6.78
C ASN A 105 23.17 9.15 -7.24
N TRP A 106 22.32 8.61 -8.11
CA TRP A 106 22.48 7.26 -8.68
C TRP A 106 22.61 7.31 -10.21
N ASN A 107 23.66 6.68 -10.75
CA ASN A 107 23.92 6.67 -12.19
C ASN A 107 24.29 5.26 -12.70
N ILE A 108 23.78 4.90 -13.90
CA ILE A 108 24.06 3.61 -14.55
C ILE A 108 25.54 3.47 -14.96
N LYS A 109 26.19 4.56 -15.36
CA LYS A 109 27.61 4.60 -15.71
C LYS A 109 28.48 4.36 -14.48
N ASP A 110 28.16 5.01 -13.36
CA ASP A 110 28.85 4.78 -12.10
C ASP A 110 28.71 3.31 -11.70
N TRP A 111 27.50 2.76 -11.83
CA TRP A 111 27.26 1.35 -11.58
C TRP A 111 28.08 0.42 -12.47
N TRP A 112 28.10 0.68 -13.79
CA TRP A 112 28.92 -0.08 -14.73
C TRP A 112 30.40 -0.02 -14.34
N ASN A 113 30.95 1.19 -14.19
CA ASN A 113 32.36 1.41 -13.83
C ASN A 113 32.71 0.72 -12.51
N PHE A 114 31.82 0.81 -11.51
CA PHE A 114 31.98 0.14 -10.24
C PHE A 114 32.10 -1.38 -10.39
N THR A 115 31.29 -2.00 -11.26
CA THR A 115 31.40 -3.45 -11.51
C THR A 115 32.67 -3.85 -12.25
N GLN A 116 33.26 -2.95 -13.05
CA GLN A 116 34.49 -3.23 -13.81
C GLN A 116 35.76 -2.99 -12.98
N SER A 117 35.80 -1.89 -12.23
CA SER A 117 37.00 -1.41 -11.54
C SER A 117 36.97 -1.66 -10.03
N GLY A 118 35.78 -1.83 -9.44
CA GLY A 118 35.59 -1.88 -8.00
C GLY A 118 35.65 -0.51 -7.31
N PRO A 119 35.49 -0.48 -5.98
CA PRO A 119 35.60 0.72 -5.16
C PRO A 119 37.06 1.14 -4.96
N GLU A 120 37.29 2.42 -4.67
CA GLU A 120 38.57 2.93 -4.16
C GLU A 120 38.92 2.35 -2.80
N VAL A 121 37.92 2.26 -1.90
CA VAL A 121 38.07 1.61 -0.61
C VAL A 121 37.87 0.10 -0.79
N ILE A 122 38.96 -0.67 -0.79
CA ILE A 122 38.90 -2.12 -1.05
C ILE A 122 38.55 -2.99 0.16
N GLU A 123 38.52 -2.40 1.37
CA GLU A 123 38.25 -3.08 2.64
C GLU A 123 37.39 -2.19 3.54
N ASN A 124 36.36 -2.76 4.15
CA ASN A 124 35.59 -2.11 5.20
C ASN A 124 35.40 -3.09 6.38
N ASN A 125 35.83 -2.69 7.58
CA ASN A 125 35.69 -3.48 8.81
C ASN A 125 36.15 -4.95 8.68
N GLY A 126 37.29 -5.20 8.03
CA GLY A 126 37.85 -6.54 7.83
C GLY A 126 37.24 -7.34 6.69
N LEU A 127 36.24 -6.81 5.98
CA LEU A 127 35.63 -7.43 4.82
C LEU A 127 36.19 -6.79 3.54
N PHE A 128 36.89 -7.58 2.74
CA PHE A 128 37.45 -7.12 1.47
C PHE A 128 36.41 -7.17 0.35
N PHE A 129 36.47 -6.23 -0.59
CA PHE A 129 35.60 -6.18 -1.76
C PHE A 129 35.60 -7.47 -2.59
N THR A 130 36.69 -8.26 -2.52
CA THR A 130 36.83 -9.56 -3.19
C THR A 130 36.11 -10.70 -2.48
N ASP A 131 35.61 -10.49 -1.25
CA ASP A 131 34.92 -11.51 -0.47
C ASP A 131 33.66 -12.01 -1.19
N ASN A 132 33.35 -13.30 -1.05
CA ASN A 132 32.16 -13.90 -1.63
C ASN A 132 30.85 -13.31 -1.07
N LYS A 133 30.88 -12.81 0.17
CA LYS A 133 29.75 -12.09 0.80
C LYS A 133 29.36 -10.83 0.04
N LEU A 134 30.32 -10.16 -0.62
CA LEU A 134 30.10 -8.93 -1.39
C LEU A 134 29.92 -9.19 -2.89
N LYS A 135 29.74 -10.45 -3.31
CA LYS A 135 29.65 -10.83 -4.74
C LYS A 135 28.56 -10.07 -5.49
N ALA A 136 27.47 -9.70 -4.83
CA ALA A 136 26.38 -8.94 -5.45
C ALA A 136 26.84 -7.62 -6.05
N MET A 137 27.78 -6.90 -5.40
CA MET A 137 28.27 -5.60 -5.86
C MET A 137 29.10 -5.68 -7.16
N ARG A 138 29.60 -6.87 -7.49
CA ARG A 138 30.57 -7.10 -8.58
C ARG A 138 29.92 -7.53 -9.89
N ASN A 139 28.61 -7.70 -9.90
CA ASN A 139 27.92 -8.23 -11.07
C ASN A 139 26.75 -7.32 -11.45
N TYR A 140 26.77 -6.84 -12.69
CA TYR A 140 25.64 -6.10 -13.24
C TYR A 140 24.50 -7.03 -13.70
N ILE A 141 24.78 -8.32 -13.89
CA ILE A 141 23.79 -9.37 -14.21
C ILE A 141 23.34 -10.06 -12.92
N GLY A 142 22.04 -10.22 -12.73
CA GLY A 142 21.54 -10.87 -11.53
C GLY A 142 20.09 -11.31 -11.60
N THR A 143 19.46 -11.38 -10.43
CA THR A 143 18.03 -11.76 -10.31
C THR A 143 17.09 -10.62 -10.66
N HIS A 144 17.61 -9.39 -10.70
CA HIS A 144 16.88 -8.17 -10.99
C HIS A 144 17.61 -7.41 -12.09
N HIS A 145 16.85 -6.72 -12.92
CA HIS A 145 17.35 -5.85 -13.96
C HIS A 145 16.64 -4.50 -13.89
N LEU A 146 17.28 -3.49 -14.45
CA LEU A 146 16.68 -2.20 -14.75
C LEU A 146 16.34 -2.15 -16.23
N THR A 147 15.34 -1.35 -16.59
CA THR A 147 14.97 -1.11 -17.97
C THR A 147 15.62 0.18 -18.46
N ILE A 148 16.31 0.07 -19.59
CA ILE A 148 16.97 1.17 -20.29
C ILE A 148 16.11 1.47 -21.52
N HIS A 149 15.83 2.75 -21.71
CA HIS A 149 15.17 3.29 -22.90
C HIS A 149 16.25 3.81 -23.85
N LEU A 150 16.17 3.34 -25.09
CA LEU A 150 17.02 3.77 -26.18
C LEU A 150 16.21 4.68 -27.10
N GLU A 151 16.82 5.76 -27.55
CA GLU A 151 16.27 6.73 -28.48
C GLU A 151 17.21 6.90 -29.68
N GLY A 152 16.79 7.71 -30.66
CA GLY A 152 17.65 8.13 -31.78
C GLY A 152 18.34 6.99 -32.53
N ASP A 153 19.65 7.13 -32.69
CA ASP A 153 20.48 6.19 -33.47
C ASP A 153 20.65 4.84 -32.76
N LEU A 154 20.53 4.80 -31.43
CA LEU A 154 20.65 3.58 -30.65
C LEU A 154 19.50 2.61 -30.92
N VAL A 155 18.28 3.11 -31.17
CA VAL A 155 17.14 2.26 -31.55
C VAL A 155 17.43 1.53 -32.86
N ASN A 156 18.00 2.22 -33.85
CA ASN A 156 18.34 1.63 -35.14
C ASN A 156 19.49 0.62 -35.01
N LEU A 157 20.47 0.92 -34.15
CA LEU A 157 21.63 0.05 -33.93
C LEU A 157 21.26 -1.25 -33.21
N PHE A 158 20.45 -1.17 -32.16
CA PHE A 158 20.08 -2.32 -31.33
C PHE A 158 18.75 -2.97 -31.74
N ASN A 159 18.03 -2.35 -32.67
CA ASN A 159 16.72 -2.79 -33.16
C ASN A 159 15.70 -3.02 -32.03
N THR A 160 15.72 -2.13 -31.02
CA THR A 160 14.81 -2.14 -29.87
C THR A 160 14.77 -0.76 -29.20
N GLU A 161 13.61 -0.37 -28.67
CA GLU A 161 13.44 0.82 -27.83
C GLU A 161 13.75 0.54 -26.36
N PHE A 162 13.59 -0.72 -25.92
CA PHE A 162 13.79 -1.11 -24.52
C PHE A 162 14.78 -2.26 -24.43
N ILE A 163 15.71 -2.15 -23.49
CA ILE A 163 16.71 -3.18 -23.22
C ILE A 163 16.95 -3.29 -21.71
N THR A 164 17.31 -4.47 -21.24
CA THR A 164 17.57 -4.70 -19.82
C THR A 164 19.03 -4.38 -19.46
N SER A 165 19.27 -4.03 -18.19
CA SER A 165 20.62 -3.81 -17.66
C SER A 165 21.54 -5.03 -17.74
N ASP A 166 20.99 -6.24 -17.95
CA ASP A 166 21.81 -7.44 -18.18
C ASP A 166 22.63 -7.32 -19.48
N SER A 167 22.22 -6.43 -20.39
CA SER A 167 22.92 -6.12 -21.65
C SER A 167 23.92 -4.97 -21.52
N LEU A 168 24.32 -4.58 -20.31
CA LEU A 168 25.21 -3.43 -20.11
C LEU A 168 26.57 -3.58 -20.82
N SER A 169 27.07 -4.79 -21.01
CA SER A 169 28.34 -5.03 -21.73
C SER A 169 28.32 -4.50 -23.17
N ILE A 170 27.22 -4.70 -23.90
CA ILE A 170 27.08 -4.23 -25.28
C ILE A 170 26.71 -2.75 -25.35
N LEU A 171 26.17 -2.19 -24.27
CA LEU A 171 25.81 -0.77 -24.14
C LEU A 171 26.93 0.09 -23.55
N SER A 172 28.00 -0.53 -23.04
CA SER A 172 29.04 0.15 -22.25
C SER A 172 29.68 1.35 -22.95
N GLY A 173 29.81 1.32 -24.29
CA GLY A 173 30.31 2.43 -25.09
C GLY A 173 29.34 3.60 -25.31
N TYR A 174 28.07 3.43 -24.93
CA TYR A 174 26.97 4.38 -25.16
C TYR A 174 26.37 4.92 -23.87
N LEU A 175 26.94 4.61 -22.70
CA LEU A 175 26.39 5.04 -21.39
C LEU A 175 26.41 6.56 -21.17
N ASP A 176 27.22 7.29 -21.94
CA ASP A 176 27.27 8.75 -21.96
C ASP A 176 26.38 9.37 -23.06
N SER A 177 25.68 8.55 -23.85
CA SER A 177 24.84 9.04 -24.94
C SER A 177 23.57 9.70 -24.41
N GLU A 178 23.17 10.82 -25.02
CA GLU A 178 21.87 11.46 -24.76
C GLU A 178 20.70 10.57 -25.23
N ASP A 179 20.96 9.67 -26.19
CA ASP A 179 20.01 8.69 -26.70
C ASP A 179 19.79 7.50 -25.73
N LEU A 180 20.42 7.49 -24.55
CA LEU A 180 20.27 6.45 -23.55
C LEU A 180 19.73 7.04 -22.26
N SER A 181 18.56 6.56 -21.82
CA SER A 181 17.96 6.97 -20.56
C SER A 181 17.44 5.78 -19.75
N MET A 182 17.30 5.96 -18.43
CA MET A 182 16.72 4.94 -17.57
C MET A 182 15.20 5.08 -17.54
N VAL A 183 14.47 3.97 -17.59
CA VAL A 183 13.04 3.98 -17.30
C VAL A 183 12.83 4.14 -15.78
N LYS A 184 12.51 5.36 -15.35
CA LYS A 184 12.36 5.75 -13.94
C LYS A 184 10.99 5.37 -13.35
N ASP A 185 10.69 4.08 -13.33
CA ASP A 185 9.44 3.56 -12.77
C ASP A 185 9.58 3.13 -11.29
N ARG A 186 8.51 2.56 -10.72
CA ARG A 186 8.56 2.00 -9.38
C ARG A 186 9.62 0.90 -9.24
N HIS A 187 9.81 0.08 -10.26
CA HIS A 187 10.79 -1.01 -10.23
C HIS A 187 12.22 -0.49 -10.17
N TYR A 188 12.53 0.55 -10.93
CA TYR A 188 13.82 1.25 -10.88
C TYR A 188 14.13 1.71 -9.47
N TYR A 189 13.26 2.54 -8.87
CA TYR A 189 13.46 3.07 -7.52
C TYR A 189 13.49 1.95 -6.47
N GLU A 190 12.64 0.93 -6.57
CA GLU A 190 12.70 -0.21 -5.66
C GLU A 190 14.05 -0.93 -5.74
N ASN A 191 14.54 -1.19 -6.95
CA ASN A 191 15.74 -1.95 -7.20
C ASN A 191 16.98 -1.26 -6.63
N ILE A 192 17.21 0.01 -6.98
CA ILE A 192 18.42 0.77 -6.56
C ILE A 192 18.55 0.93 -5.04
N GLY A 193 17.42 0.87 -4.32
CA GLY A 193 17.41 0.90 -2.85
C GLY A 193 17.54 -0.46 -2.19
N LYS A 194 16.89 -1.49 -2.76
CA LYS A 194 16.69 -2.77 -2.07
C LYS A 194 17.79 -3.79 -2.30
N TYR A 195 18.38 -3.83 -3.49
CA TYR A 195 19.31 -4.90 -3.86
C TYR A 195 20.74 -4.40 -3.93
N ASP A 196 21.63 -5.17 -3.30
CA ASP A 196 23.06 -4.86 -3.25
C ASP A 196 23.74 -4.88 -4.62
N GLN A 197 23.12 -5.54 -5.60
CA GLN A 197 23.52 -5.53 -7.00
C GLN A 197 23.66 -4.10 -7.55
N PHE A 198 22.80 -3.17 -7.15
CA PHE A 198 22.75 -1.80 -7.67
C PHE A 198 23.52 -0.79 -6.81
N VAL A 199 24.21 -1.23 -5.76
CA VAL A 199 24.91 -0.33 -4.83
C VAL A 199 25.96 0.52 -5.56
N GLY A 200 26.69 -0.08 -6.49
CA GLY A 200 27.75 0.61 -7.22
C GLY A 200 27.30 1.81 -8.03
N GLY A 201 25.99 1.97 -8.28
CA GLY A 201 25.46 3.15 -8.96
C GLY A 201 25.31 4.37 -8.07
N TRP A 202 25.35 4.21 -6.74
CA TRP A 202 25.38 5.36 -5.83
C TRP A 202 26.75 6.03 -5.92
N SER A 203 26.73 7.33 -6.18
CA SER A 203 27.89 8.22 -6.32
C SER A 203 28.92 8.16 -5.16
N ASP A 204 28.53 7.74 -3.96
CA ASP A 204 29.40 7.56 -2.79
C ASP A 204 29.85 6.10 -2.58
N ALA A 205 29.42 5.16 -3.41
CA ALA A 205 29.73 3.74 -3.26
C ALA A 205 31.22 3.42 -3.39
N SER A 206 31.97 4.20 -4.17
CA SER A 206 33.40 3.97 -4.36
C SER A 206 34.22 4.24 -3.09
N SER A 207 33.83 5.24 -2.31
CA SER A 207 34.61 5.77 -1.20
C SER A 207 34.02 5.48 0.18
N GLU A 208 32.71 5.33 0.30
CA GLU A 208 32.00 5.32 1.59
C GLU A 208 31.09 4.11 1.79
N TRP A 209 31.26 3.04 0.99
CA TRP A 209 30.50 1.83 1.22
C TRP A 209 30.86 1.18 2.56
N TYR A 210 29.85 0.58 3.19
CA TYR A 210 29.97 -0.21 4.41
C TYR A 210 28.95 -1.34 4.40
N TRP A 211 29.01 -2.21 5.40
CA TRP A 211 28.12 -3.36 5.51
C TRP A 211 27.54 -3.49 6.92
N GLU A 212 26.34 -4.04 6.99
CA GLU A 212 25.64 -4.35 8.23
C GLU A 212 25.11 -5.78 8.19
N GLU A 213 25.09 -6.43 9.34
CA GLU A 213 24.40 -7.70 9.51
C GLU A 213 22.91 -7.46 9.71
N LYS A 214 22.11 -8.19 8.93
CA LYS A 214 20.66 -8.21 9.03
C LYS A 214 20.21 -9.60 9.41
N ASP A 215 19.57 -9.70 10.56
CA ASP A 215 18.88 -10.91 10.97
C ASP A 215 17.63 -11.11 10.08
N VAL A 216 17.59 -12.24 9.36
CA VAL A 216 16.44 -12.67 8.56
C VAL A 216 15.71 -13.88 9.18
N GLY A 217 15.90 -14.08 10.48
CA GLY A 217 15.25 -15.10 11.31
C GLY A 217 15.99 -16.43 11.29
N ASP A 218 16.17 -17.01 10.10
CA ASP A 218 16.84 -18.31 9.93
C ASP A 218 18.34 -18.18 9.61
N SER A 219 18.80 -16.97 9.28
CA SER A 219 20.21 -16.68 9.00
C SER A 219 20.53 -15.20 9.17
N THR A 220 21.81 -14.87 9.19
CA THR A 220 22.30 -13.50 9.09
C THR A 220 22.69 -13.22 7.65
N GLU A 221 22.03 -12.24 7.03
CA GLU A 221 22.40 -11.72 5.72
C GLU A 221 23.25 -10.46 5.88
N ILE A 222 24.23 -10.28 5.00
CA ILE A 222 24.98 -9.02 4.93
C ILE A 222 24.27 -8.10 3.96
N VAL A 223 23.98 -6.87 4.40
CA VAL A 223 23.41 -5.82 3.58
C VAL A 223 24.45 -4.74 3.38
N ILE A 224 24.64 -4.36 2.12
CA ILE A 224 25.62 -3.35 1.74
C ILE A 224 24.95 -1.99 1.63
N LYS A 225 25.60 -0.96 2.18
CA LYS A 225 25.06 0.39 2.26
C LYS A 225 26.10 1.44 1.89
N THR A 226 25.60 2.63 1.61
CA THR A 226 26.35 3.88 1.49
C THR A 226 25.55 4.97 2.21
N PRO A 227 26.16 6.06 2.70
CA PRO A 227 25.42 7.16 3.32
C PRO A 227 24.27 7.70 2.47
N ARG A 228 24.45 7.87 1.15
CA ARG A 228 23.39 8.31 0.23
C ARG A 228 22.29 7.26 0.07
N LYS A 229 22.65 5.99 -0.12
CA LYS A 229 21.68 4.88 -0.15
C LYS A 229 20.87 4.83 1.15
N GLN A 230 21.51 5.03 2.29
CA GLN A 230 20.86 5.01 3.60
C GLN A 230 19.89 6.20 3.76
N SER A 231 20.30 7.42 3.43
CA SER A 231 19.42 8.60 3.43
C SER A 231 18.19 8.38 2.55
N TYR A 232 18.38 7.85 1.35
CA TYR A 232 17.29 7.49 0.44
C TYR A 232 16.33 6.45 1.04
N LEU A 233 16.86 5.44 1.73
CA LEU A 233 16.05 4.41 2.40
C LEU A 233 15.28 4.96 3.61
N ASP A 234 15.85 5.92 4.33
CA ASP A 234 15.20 6.57 5.47
C ASP A 234 14.01 7.42 5.04
N ASP A 235 14.15 8.23 3.98
CA ASP A 235 13.03 8.98 3.40
C ASP A 235 11.94 8.05 2.85
N ARG A 236 12.35 6.95 2.22
CA ARG A 236 11.41 5.89 1.78
C ARG A 236 10.68 5.26 2.93
N TYR A 237 11.37 5.02 4.05
CA TYR A 237 10.74 4.51 5.26
C TYR A 237 9.73 5.54 5.78
N GLU A 238 10.07 6.81 5.86
CA GLU A 238 9.16 7.87 6.29
C GLU A 238 7.90 7.95 5.41
N ALA A 239 8.06 7.95 4.07
CA ALA A 239 6.92 7.92 3.15
C ALA A 239 6.02 6.70 3.39
N ASN A 240 6.61 5.53 3.64
CA ASN A 240 5.86 4.31 3.96
C ASN A 240 5.12 4.41 5.30
N GLN A 241 5.65 5.11 6.29
CA GLN A 241 4.97 5.35 7.56
C GLN A 241 3.72 6.23 7.37
N TRP A 242 3.81 7.27 6.54
CA TRP A 242 2.64 8.08 6.16
C TRP A 242 1.58 7.27 5.39
N LEU A 243 2.00 6.40 4.47
CA LEU A 243 1.08 5.48 3.79
C LEU A 243 0.45 4.47 4.77
N SER A 244 1.21 4.03 5.78
CA SER A 244 0.70 3.15 6.83
C SER A 244 -0.37 3.86 7.68
N PHE A 245 -0.14 5.12 8.04
CA PHE A 245 -1.13 5.93 8.75
C PHE A 245 -2.38 6.20 7.90
N ALA A 246 -2.25 6.41 6.60
CA ALA A 246 -3.39 6.51 5.69
C ALA A 246 -4.21 5.20 5.68
N LYS A 247 -3.55 4.03 5.62
CA LYS A 247 -4.21 2.72 5.72
C LYS A 247 -4.93 2.51 7.05
N PHE A 248 -4.32 2.94 8.15
CA PHE A 248 -4.96 2.92 9.46
C PHE A 248 -6.21 3.80 9.48
N SER A 249 -6.14 5.00 8.90
CA SER A 249 -7.27 5.93 8.80
C SER A 249 -8.42 5.37 7.95
N ILE A 250 -8.11 4.67 6.85
CA ILE A 250 -9.12 3.92 6.07
C ILE A 250 -9.77 2.84 6.93
N SER A 251 -8.98 2.07 7.68
CA SER A 251 -9.52 1.05 8.59
C SER A 251 -10.46 1.67 9.63
N ALA A 252 -10.06 2.78 10.26
CA ALA A 252 -10.88 3.51 11.22
C ALA A 252 -12.20 4.00 10.61
N MET A 253 -12.16 4.53 9.38
CA MET A 253 -13.34 4.91 8.61
C MET A 253 -14.26 3.70 8.37
N MET A 254 -13.73 2.56 7.94
CA MET A 254 -14.54 1.34 7.75
C MET A 254 -15.19 0.86 9.05
N PHE A 255 -14.48 0.92 10.18
CA PHE A 255 -15.06 0.60 11.49
C PHE A 255 -16.14 1.61 11.90
N ASN A 256 -15.96 2.89 11.61
CA ASN A 256 -16.96 3.94 11.83
C ASN A 256 -18.29 3.60 11.13
N HIS A 257 -18.23 3.17 9.85
CA HIS A 257 -19.40 2.70 9.09
C HIS A 257 -20.09 1.50 9.75
N VAL A 258 -19.32 0.48 10.14
CA VAL A 258 -19.86 -0.75 10.75
C VAL A 258 -20.53 -0.45 12.10
N ILE A 259 -19.84 0.28 12.98
CA ILE A 259 -20.35 0.65 14.30
C ILE A 259 -21.61 1.51 14.16
N SER A 260 -21.58 2.49 13.24
CA SER A 260 -22.77 3.30 12.95
C SER A 260 -23.94 2.45 12.47
N GLY A 261 -23.69 1.46 11.60
CA GLY A 261 -24.70 0.51 11.15
C GLY A 261 -25.35 -0.28 12.29
N LEU A 262 -24.52 -0.88 13.15
CA LEU A 262 -24.99 -1.67 14.29
C LEU A 262 -25.76 -0.83 15.30
N GLU A 263 -25.27 0.38 15.59
CA GLU A 263 -25.93 1.32 16.52
C GLU A 263 -27.29 1.76 15.97
N ALA A 264 -27.39 2.03 14.66
CA ALA A 264 -28.66 2.37 14.02
C ALA A 264 -29.68 1.23 14.08
N VAL A 265 -29.24 -0.04 14.02
CA VAL A 265 -30.14 -1.18 14.21
C VAL A 265 -30.62 -1.25 15.66
N TRP A 266 -29.72 -1.05 16.62
CA TRP A 266 -30.06 -1.08 18.04
C TRP A 266 -31.05 0.05 18.40
N ALA A 267 -30.76 1.29 18.01
CA ALA A 267 -31.62 2.44 18.21
C ALA A 267 -33.07 2.20 17.74
N ASN A 268 -33.23 1.67 16.52
CA ASN A 268 -34.55 1.35 15.95
C ASN A 268 -35.31 0.30 16.78
N ARG A 269 -34.61 -0.64 17.42
CA ARG A 269 -35.23 -1.65 18.30
C ARG A 269 -35.73 -1.05 19.61
N ASN A 270 -34.94 -0.17 20.23
CA ASN A 270 -35.32 0.46 21.50
C ASN A 270 -36.56 1.36 21.34
N ILE A 271 -36.65 2.13 20.25
CA ILE A 271 -37.82 2.98 19.96
C ILE A 271 -39.10 2.15 19.83
N LYS A 272 -39.06 0.94 19.25
CA LYS A 272 -40.23 0.07 19.14
C LYS A 272 -40.58 -0.72 20.41
N ASN A 273 -39.62 -0.95 21.30
CA ASN A 273 -39.87 -1.60 22.60
C ASN A 273 -40.69 -0.70 23.55
N GLU A 274 -40.66 0.62 23.36
CA GLU A 274 -41.57 1.55 24.06
C GLU A 274 -43.02 1.46 23.54
N ASP A 275 -43.23 1.08 22.27
CA ASP A 275 -44.55 1.07 21.63
C ASP A 275 -45.26 -0.30 21.56
N LYS A 276 -44.54 -1.45 21.50
CA LYS A 276 -45.16 -2.79 21.59
C LYS A 276 -44.20 -3.84 22.13
N ALA A 277 -44.59 -4.48 23.23
CA ALA A 277 -43.93 -5.66 23.79
C ALA A 277 -43.90 -6.84 22.81
N LYS A 278 -42.81 -6.97 22.03
CA LYS A 278 -42.33 -8.25 21.50
C LYS A 278 -40.80 -8.27 21.59
N LYS A 279 -40.29 -8.96 22.62
CA LYS A 279 -38.87 -9.25 22.81
C LYS A 279 -38.38 -10.17 21.68
N VAL A 280 -37.48 -9.68 20.85
CA VAL A 280 -36.59 -10.49 20.02
C VAL A 280 -35.23 -10.42 20.68
N ASP A 281 -34.76 -11.54 21.23
CA ASP A 281 -33.43 -11.63 21.85
C ASP A 281 -32.37 -11.72 20.75
N LEU A 282 -31.48 -10.73 20.74
CA LEU A 282 -30.28 -10.74 19.93
C LEU A 282 -29.09 -10.92 20.86
N ASP A 283 -28.44 -12.06 20.74
CA ASP A 283 -27.26 -12.39 21.52
C ASP A 283 -26.04 -12.34 20.61
N LEU A 284 -25.10 -11.46 20.95
CA LEU A 284 -23.80 -11.30 20.29
C LEU A 284 -22.74 -11.87 21.22
N GLY A 285 -22.33 -13.10 20.95
CA GLY A 285 -21.34 -13.81 21.76
C GLY A 285 -20.04 -14.02 21.01
N LEU A 286 -18.91 -13.97 21.71
CA LEU A 286 -17.63 -14.45 21.21
C LEU A 286 -17.60 -15.99 21.34
N LEU A 287 -17.29 -16.67 20.24
CA LEU A 287 -17.02 -18.11 20.29
C LEU A 287 -15.62 -18.30 20.84
N PHE A 288 -15.48 -19.16 21.85
CA PHE A 288 -14.18 -19.44 22.45
C PHE A 288 -13.44 -20.53 21.65
N ASP A 289 -12.17 -20.28 21.29
CA ASP A 289 -11.29 -21.29 20.69
C ASP A 289 -10.01 -21.45 21.52
N PRO A 290 -9.78 -22.62 22.13
CA PRO A 290 -8.61 -22.87 22.97
C PRO A 290 -7.28 -22.92 22.20
N ASN A 291 -7.31 -23.01 20.87
CA ASN A 291 -6.10 -23.04 20.03
C ASN A 291 -5.64 -21.63 19.60
N ASN A 292 -6.44 -20.60 19.88
CA ASN A 292 -6.06 -19.19 19.67
C ASN A 292 -5.54 -18.59 20.99
N THR A 293 -4.39 -17.93 20.96
CA THR A 293 -3.75 -17.32 22.15
C THR A 293 -4.63 -16.29 22.87
N HIS A 294 -5.60 -15.72 22.17
CA HIS A 294 -6.53 -14.72 22.70
C HIS A 294 -7.89 -15.32 23.08
N GLY A 295 -8.08 -16.62 22.90
CA GLY A 295 -9.31 -17.34 23.25
C GLY A 295 -10.52 -17.04 22.37
N ILE A 296 -10.41 -16.17 21.34
CA ILE A 296 -11.53 -15.81 20.46
C ILE A 296 -11.45 -16.60 19.15
N GLY A 297 -12.37 -17.54 18.97
CA GLY A 297 -12.53 -18.41 17.79
C GLY A 297 -13.48 -17.91 16.73
N GLY A 298 -14.26 -16.86 17.01
CA GLY A 298 -15.20 -16.27 16.05
C GLY A 298 -16.30 -15.44 16.70
N LEU A 299 -17.16 -14.86 15.88
CA LEU A 299 -18.34 -14.11 16.31
C LEU A 299 -19.59 -14.97 16.09
N SER A 300 -20.40 -15.13 17.14
CA SER A 300 -21.72 -15.76 17.03
C SER A 300 -22.81 -14.71 16.98
N PHE A 301 -23.71 -14.89 16.01
CA PHE A 301 -24.89 -14.07 15.83
C PHE A 301 -26.12 -14.97 15.99
N ARG A 302 -26.87 -14.79 17.09
CA ARG A 302 -28.14 -15.51 17.27
C ARG A 302 -29.30 -14.53 17.22
N LEU A 303 -30.27 -14.88 16.39
CA LEU A 303 -31.53 -14.16 16.23
C LEU A 303 -32.66 -15.14 16.56
N ASN A 304 -33.28 -14.98 17.72
CA ASN A 304 -34.43 -15.79 18.13
C ASN A 304 -35.73 -15.03 17.86
N PHE A 305 -36.65 -15.63 17.10
CA PHE A 305 -37.98 -15.10 16.76
C PHE A 305 -39.09 -15.87 17.47
#